data_AF-A0A354DI24-F1
#
_entry.id   AF-A0A354DI24-F1
#
_cell.length_a   1.000
_cell.length_b   1.000
_cell.length_c   1.000
_cell.angle_alpha   90.00
_cell.angle_beta   90.00
_cell.angle_gamma   90.00
#
_symmetry.space_group_name_H-M   'P 1'
#
loop_
_entity.id
_entity.type
_entity.pdbx_description
1 polymer ?
#
loop_
_entity_poly.entity_id
_entity_poly.type
_entity_poly.pdbx_seq_one_letter_code
_entity_poly.pdbx_strand_id
1 'polypeptide(L)'
;SAAIGMAIARDLKKEKNHVVAVIGDGALTGGMAFEALNHIGHEKKDLIVVLNDNEMSIAENVGAMHNYLSNLRTNGSYIQAKKEVESLLKKIPAVGGTMARLAERVKDSLKYLLVSGVLFEELGLTYLGPVDGHNMSDLMENMKRAKKTKGPVLLHVITKKGKGYGPAEADSDTFHGLGQYKADSGEVIKAEGPPSYTSVFSRTMVQLGNEDERIVAITAAMPGGTGLKAFAEKYPDRFFDVGIAEQHATTLAGSIASQGLKPVFAVYSTFLQRGYDQLLHDVCRQNLNVVFAVDRAGLVGADGETHQGVFDIAFMRMIPNMTIMMPKDENEFQHMLYTAFHYDQGPIAVRYPRGNGEGVPMDEELHEIPIGKSEIIHQGENVAIIAFGNMVPTALQGAAILKGEGMQPTVVNARFAKPLDEELLFTLAREGYSIITLEEGCLTGGFGSAVMETLSQAGFYHTVVECMGVPDQFIEHGSVTEQREEMGLTADVLAKKVISLWPAQRQRA
;
A
#
# COMPACT_ATOMS: atom_id res chain seq x y z
N SER A 1 5.08 -13.31 -13.77
CA SER A 1 4.90 -14.74 -13.43
C SER A 1 3.66 -15.38 -14.04
N ALA A 2 2.45 -14.81 -13.91
CA ALA A 2 1.23 -15.43 -14.45
C ALA A 2 1.31 -15.79 -15.95
N ALA A 3 1.83 -14.88 -16.78
CA ALA A 3 1.94 -15.10 -18.22
C ALA A 3 2.89 -16.26 -18.60
N ILE A 4 4.05 -16.38 -17.93
CA ILE A 4 4.93 -17.53 -18.17
C ILE A 4 4.29 -18.85 -17.70
N GLY A 5 3.54 -18.83 -16.59
CA GLY A 5 2.72 -19.97 -16.15
C GLY A 5 1.69 -20.40 -17.19
N MET A 6 0.98 -19.45 -17.80
CA MET A 6 0.04 -19.73 -18.90
C MET A 6 0.74 -20.28 -20.15
N ALA A 7 1.93 -19.78 -20.49
CA ALA A 7 2.71 -20.28 -21.62
C ALA A 7 3.21 -21.72 -21.37
N ILE A 8 3.66 -22.02 -20.15
CA ILE A 8 4.02 -23.39 -19.73
C ILE A 8 2.79 -24.30 -19.85
N ALA A 9 1.64 -23.88 -19.32
CA ALA A 9 0.41 -24.68 -19.37
C ALA A 9 -0.06 -24.95 -20.80
N ARG A 10 -0.04 -23.93 -21.68
CA ARG A 10 -0.33 -24.08 -23.11
C ARG A 10 0.53 -25.17 -23.75
N ASP A 11 1.85 -25.09 -23.54
CA ASP A 11 2.80 -26.02 -24.17
C ASP A 11 2.58 -27.45 -23.66
N LEU A 12 2.34 -27.63 -22.36
CA LEU A 12 2.01 -28.93 -21.75
C LEU A 12 0.72 -29.51 -22.33
N LYS A 13 -0.28 -28.67 -22.59
CA LYS A 13 -1.55 -29.05 -23.24
C LYS A 13 -1.45 -29.19 -24.76
N LYS A 14 -0.29 -28.89 -25.36
CA LYS A 14 -0.07 -28.87 -26.81
C LYS A 14 -1.01 -27.91 -27.55
N GLU A 15 -1.42 -26.84 -26.88
CA GLU A 15 -2.26 -25.79 -27.45
C GLU A 15 -1.45 -24.80 -28.28
N LYS A 16 -2.12 -23.96 -29.07
CA LYS A 16 -1.49 -23.02 -30.03
C LYS A 16 -1.89 -21.56 -29.83
N ASN A 17 -2.54 -21.23 -28.72
CA ASN A 17 -2.89 -19.84 -28.40
C ASN A 17 -1.64 -19.00 -28.09
N HIS A 18 -1.78 -17.69 -28.25
CA HIS A 18 -0.74 -16.76 -27.82
C HIS A 18 -1.00 -16.34 -26.37
N VAL A 19 0.08 -16.12 -25.62
CA VAL A 19 0.03 -15.49 -24.31
C VAL A 19 0.64 -14.11 -24.44
N VAL A 20 -0.08 -13.11 -23.95
CA VAL A 20 0.34 -11.69 -24.00
C VAL A 20 0.18 -11.11 -22.61
N ALA A 21 1.24 -10.53 -22.06
CA ALA A 21 1.21 -9.73 -20.84
C ALA A 21 1.33 -8.26 -21.21
N VAL A 22 0.50 -7.39 -20.64
CA VAL A 22 0.68 -5.93 -20.72
C VAL A 22 1.09 -5.45 -19.34
N ILE A 23 2.23 -4.78 -19.25
CA ILE A 23 2.80 -4.32 -17.99
C ILE A 23 3.21 -2.85 -18.13
N GLY A 24 2.91 -2.03 -17.13
CA GLY A 24 3.39 -0.65 -17.07
C GLY A 24 4.87 -0.57 -16.69
N ASP A 25 5.55 0.51 -17.07
CA ASP A 25 6.94 0.78 -16.68
C ASP A 25 7.12 0.88 -15.16
N GLY A 26 6.14 1.45 -14.44
CA GLY A 26 6.13 1.43 -12.97
C GLY A 26 6.08 0.01 -12.39
N ALA A 27 5.18 -0.84 -12.89
CA ALA A 27 5.05 -2.22 -12.43
C ALA A 27 6.26 -3.10 -12.80
N LEU A 28 7.00 -2.73 -13.84
CA LEU A 28 8.25 -3.40 -14.22
C LEU A 28 9.34 -3.22 -13.15
N THR A 29 9.27 -2.17 -12.33
CA THR A 29 10.25 -1.93 -11.25
C THR A 29 10.11 -2.91 -10.09
N GLY A 30 8.97 -3.59 -9.95
CA GLY A 30 8.73 -4.53 -8.87
C GLY A 30 9.58 -5.80 -8.99
N GLY A 31 10.10 -6.30 -7.85
CA GLY A 31 11.02 -7.44 -7.82
C GLY A 31 10.47 -8.69 -8.52
N MET A 32 9.19 -9.02 -8.31
CA MET A 32 8.54 -10.16 -8.95
C MET A 32 8.46 -10.05 -10.49
N ALA A 33 8.43 -8.83 -11.03
CA ALA A 33 8.47 -8.63 -12.48
C ALA A 33 9.86 -8.98 -13.02
N PHE A 34 10.93 -8.55 -12.35
CA PHE A 34 12.31 -8.91 -12.72
C PHE A 34 12.60 -10.40 -12.59
N GLU A 35 12.17 -11.02 -11.48
CA GLU A 35 12.28 -12.48 -11.29
C GLU A 35 11.60 -13.22 -12.44
N ALA A 36 10.41 -12.75 -12.85
CA ALA A 36 9.68 -13.34 -13.96
C ALA A 36 10.38 -13.12 -15.31
N LEU A 37 10.94 -11.93 -15.58
CA LEU A 37 11.69 -11.67 -16.81
C LEU A 37 12.92 -12.57 -16.93
N ASN A 38 13.67 -12.72 -15.84
CA ASN A 38 14.79 -13.65 -15.77
C ASN A 38 14.36 -15.09 -16.07
N HIS A 39 13.23 -15.54 -15.49
CA HIS A 39 12.69 -16.88 -15.75
C HIS A 39 12.19 -17.05 -17.19
N ILE A 40 11.51 -16.04 -17.75
CA ILE A 40 11.06 -16.03 -19.15
C ILE A 40 12.23 -16.23 -20.10
N GLY A 41 13.32 -15.50 -19.86
CA GLY A 41 14.58 -15.61 -20.60
C GLY A 41 15.19 -17.00 -20.61
N HIS A 42 15.17 -17.66 -19.45
CA HIS A 42 15.66 -19.02 -19.28
C HIS A 42 14.78 -20.06 -19.99
N GLU A 43 13.46 -19.99 -19.82
CA GLU A 43 12.51 -20.97 -20.35
C GLU A 43 12.32 -20.88 -21.86
N LYS A 44 12.56 -19.68 -22.44
CA LYS A 44 12.47 -19.41 -23.88
C LYS A 44 11.15 -19.82 -24.54
N LYS A 45 10.04 -19.79 -23.78
CA LYS A 45 8.70 -20.08 -24.32
C LYS A 45 8.19 -18.95 -25.21
N ASP A 46 7.36 -19.30 -26.20
CA ASP A 46 6.66 -18.31 -27.04
C ASP A 46 5.69 -17.49 -26.16
N LEU A 47 6.05 -16.24 -25.84
CA LEU A 47 5.32 -15.29 -24.99
C LEU A 47 5.60 -13.86 -25.46
N ILE A 48 4.60 -12.97 -25.41
CA ILE A 48 4.78 -11.55 -25.72
C ILE A 48 4.55 -10.74 -24.44
N VAL A 49 5.50 -9.87 -24.09
CA VAL A 49 5.39 -8.87 -23.04
C VAL A 49 5.30 -7.51 -23.71
N VAL A 50 4.20 -6.80 -23.53
CA VAL A 50 4.01 -5.42 -23.97
C VAL A 50 4.32 -4.52 -22.78
N LEU A 51 5.43 -3.80 -22.86
CA LEU A 51 5.79 -2.77 -21.90
C LEU A 51 5.11 -1.46 -22.32
N ASN A 52 4.11 -1.04 -21.54
CA ASN A 52 3.44 0.26 -21.68
C ASN A 52 4.19 1.32 -20.86
N ASP A 53 5.13 2.02 -21.49
CA ASP A 53 5.94 3.06 -20.86
C ASP A 53 5.27 4.43 -21.03
N ASN A 54 4.87 5.03 -19.91
CA ASN A 54 4.31 6.38 -19.87
C ASN A 54 4.98 7.30 -18.84
N GLU A 55 6.14 6.88 -18.31
CA GLU A 55 6.97 7.58 -17.31
C GLU A 55 6.38 7.69 -15.90
N MET A 56 5.19 7.12 -15.66
CA MET A 56 4.45 7.29 -14.41
C MET A 56 4.09 5.94 -13.76
N SER A 57 4.24 5.86 -12.44
CA SER A 57 3.51 4.92 -11.58
C SER A 57 2.22 5.61 -11.15
N ILE A 58 2.06 5.87 -9.84
CA ILE A 58 1.11 6.83 -9.29
C ILE A 58 1.75 8.23 -9.44
N ALA A 59 2.89 8.42 -8.77
CA ALA A 59 3.83 9.51 -9.01
C ALA A 59 4.81 9.20 -10.16
N GLU A 60 5.71 10.14 -10.46
CA GLU A 60 6.79 9.93 -11.43
C GLU A 60 7.61 8.68 -11.09
N ASN A 61 8.01 7.92 -12.11
CA ASN A 61 8.78 6.71 -11.89
C ASN A 61 10.18 6.99 -11.35
N VAL A 62 10.59 6.21 -10.36
CA VAL A 62 11.92 6.27 -9.74
C VAL A 62 12.77 5.05 -10.08
N GLY A 63 14.07 5.17 -9.87
CA GLY A 63 15.03 4.05 -10.01
C GLY A 63 15.77 4.00 -11.34
N ALA A 64 16.86 3.23 -11.37
CA ALA A 64 17.77 3.17 -12.50
C ALA A 64 17.13 2.56 -13.77
N MET A 65 16.13 1.69 -13.62
CA MET A 65 15.41 1.12 -14.75
C MET A 65 14.62 2.18 -15.53
N HIS A 66 13.97 3.09 -14.81
CA HIS A 66 13.28 4.21 -15.43
C HIS A 66 14.26 5.08 -16.24
N ASN A 67 15.43 5.42 -15.67
CA ASN A 67 16.46 6.18 -16.40
C ASN A 67 16.93 5.46 -17.67
N TYR A 68 17.07 4.13 -17.63
CA TYR A 68 17.39 3.33 -18.80
C TYR A 68 16.27 3.39 -19.87
N LEU A 69 15.01 3.24 -19.48
CA LEU A 69 13.86 3.37 -20.39
C LEU A 69 13.75 4.78 -21.00
N SER A 70 13.95 5.82 -20.18
CA SER A 70 14.00 7.23 -20.63
C SER A 70 15.12 7.49 -21.64
N ASN A 71 16.29 6.87 -21.47
CA ASN A 71 17.36 6.91 -22.47
C ASN A 71 16.97 6.18 -23.78
N LEU A 72 16.27 5.04 -23.70
CA LEU A 72 15.78 4.33 -24.88
C LEU A 72 14.76 5.17 -25.68
N ARG A 73 13.90 5.93 -24.98
CA ARG A 73 12.94 6.87 -25.59
C ARG A 73 13.63 8.01 -26.33
N THR A 74 14.63 8.64 -25.69
CA THR A 74 15.35 9.79 -26.26
C THR A 74 16.32 9.41 -27.39
N ASN A 75 16.83 8.18 -27.40
CA ASN A 75 17.73 7.69 -28.45
C ASN A 75 17.11 7.63 -29.85
N GLY A 76 15.78 7.48 -29.98
CA GLY A 76 15.08 7.62 -31.26
C GLY A 76 15.30 9.00 -31.89
N SER A 77 15.26 10.05 -31.08
CA SER A 77 15.53 11.44 -31.47
C SER A 77 17.03 11.72 -31.66
N TYR A 78 17.89 11.10 -30.86
CA TYR A 78 19.36 11.24 -30.95
C TYR A 78 19.92 10.67 -32.27
N ILE A 79 19.36 9.58 -32.78
CA ILE A 79 19.69 9.03 -34.09
C ILE A 79 19.37 10.02 -35.22
N GLN A 80 18.32 10.83 -35.05
CA GLN A 80 17.91 11.85 -36.01
C GLN A 80 18.83 13.08 -35.98
N ALA A 81 19.18 13.56 -34.79
CA ALA A 81 20.19 14.60 -34.60
C ALA A 81 21.59 14.17 -35.11
N LYS A 82 21.98 12.90 -34.88
CA LYS A 82 23.23 12.34 -35.42
C LYS A 82 23.24 12.29 -36.94
N LYS A 83 22.12 11.97 -37.59
CA LYS A 83 21.99 12.02 -39.06
C LYS A 83 22.16 13.44 -39.59
N GLU A 84 21.65 14.45 -38.89
CA GLU A 84 21.87 15.87 -39.25
C GLU A 84 23.32 16.30 -39.08
N VAL A 85 23.97 15.93 -37.98
CA VAL A 85 25.40 16.21 -37.71
C VAL A 85 26.31 15.47 -38.70
N GLU A 86 26.04 14.20 -39.03
CA GLU A 86 26.77 13.47 -40.07
C GLU A 86 26.56 14.12 -41.46
N SER A 87 25.37 14.65 -41.74
CA SER A 87 25.08 15.42 -42.96
C SER A 87 25.88 16.72 -43.02
N LEU A 88 26.02 17.42 -41.89
CA LEU A 88 26.79 18.66 -41.77
C LEU A 88 28.30 18.41 -41.85
N LEU A 89 28.81 17.35 -41.19
CA LEU A 89 30.21 16.96 -41.25
C LEU A 89 30.63 16.51 -42.65
N LYS A 90 29.76 15.82 -43.40
CA LYS A 90 30.00 15.46 -44.82
C LYS A 90 30.04 16.66 -45.76
N LYS A 91 29.54 17.83 -45.33
CA LYS A 91 29.58 19.09 -46.10
C LYS A 91 30.84 19.92 -45.82
N ILE A 92 31.65 19.55 -44.82
CA ILE A 92 32.91 20.23 -44.51
C ILE A 92 34.05 19.53 -45.26
N PRO A 93 34.83 20.25 -46.08
CA PRO A 93 35.94 19.65 -46.83
C PRO A 93 37.00 19.08 -45.88
N ALA A 94 37.54 17.91 -46.25
CA ALA A 94 38.36 17.02 -45.43
C ALA A 94 39.54 17.72 -44.74
N VAL A 95 39.50 17.77 -43.40
CA VAL A 95 40.67 18.04 -42.55
C VAL A 95 41.08 16.71 -41.90
N GLY A 96 42.38 16.39 -42.00
CA GLY A 96 42.97 15.04 -41.97
C GLY A 96 42.82 14.17 -40.71
N GLY A 97 43.42 12.98 -40.80
CA GLY A 97 43.18 11.73 -40.04
C GLY A 97 43.35 11.71 -38.51
N THR A 98 43.30 12.87 -37.86
CA THR A 98 43.17 13.02 -36.41
C THR A 98 41.70 13.09 -36.00
N MET A 99 40.84 13.76 -36.79
CA MET A 99 39.38 13.76 -36.56
C MET A 99 38.74 12.39 -36.82
N ALA A 100 39.23 11.64 -37.81
CA ALA A 100 38.71 10.30 -38.12
C ALA A 100 38.90 9.31 -36.96
N ARG A 101 40.05 9.36 -36.27
CA ARG A 101 40.35 8.51 -35.11
C ARG A 101 39.59 8.94 -33.84
N LEU A 102 39.38 10.24 -33.68
CA LEU A 102 38.51 10.76 -32.61
C LEU A 102 37.05 10.33 -32.84
N ALA A 103 36.58 10.39 -34.09
CA ALA A 103 35.26 9.94 -34.49
C ALA A 103 35.08 8.42 -34.32
N GLU A 104 36.09 7.60 -34.66
CA GLU A 104 36.06 6.15 -34.41
C GLU A 104 36.00 5.80 -32.92
N ARG A 105 36.83 6.44 -32.07
CA ARG A 105 36.79 6.21 -30.62
C ARG A 105 35.46 6.64 -30.00
N VAL A 106 34.91 7.78 -30.40
CA VAL A 106 33.58 8.22 -29.94
C VAL A 106 32.49 7.26 -30.43
N LYS A 107 32.59 6.77 -31.67
CA LYS A 107 31.65 5.80 -32.25
C LYS A 107 31.67 4.44 -31.54
N ASP A 108 32.84 3.95 -31.13
CA ASP A 108 32.97 2.66 -30.44
C ASP A 108 32.56 2.74 -28.95
N SER A 109 32.86 3.84 -28.26
CA SER A 109 32.36 4.08 -26.88
C SER A 109 30.83 4.26 -26.83
N LEU A 110 30.25 4.82 -27.89
CA LEU A 110 28.79 5.01 -28.00
C LEU A 110 28.07 3.74 -28.50
N LYS A 111 28.73 2.76 -29.11
CA LYS A 111 28.04 1.53 -29.59
C LYS A 111 27.31 0.81 -28.47
N TYR A 112 27.90 0.71 -27.28
CA TYR A 112 27.27 0.09 -26.11
C TYR A 112 26.14 0.93 -25.49
N LEU A 113 26.12 2.25 -25.73
CA LEU A 113 25.03 3.16 -25.36
C LEU A 113 23.92 3.27 -26.43
N LEU A 114 24.21 2.85 -27.67
CA LEU A 114 23.37 3.01 -28.86
C LEU A 114 22.59 1.75 -29.26
N VAL A 115 22.88 0.59 -28.67
CA VAL A 115 22.07 -0.61 -28.92
C VAL A 115 20.86 -0.57 -28.00
N SER A 116 19.72 -0.13 -28.55
CA SER A 116 18.45 -0.13 -27.84
C SER A 116 18.07 -1.56 -27.43
N GLY A 117 17.81 -1.80 -26.14
CA GLY A 117 17.23 -3.05 -25.67
C GLY A 117 18.23 -4.12 -25.20
N VAL A 118 19.55 -3.85 -25.17
CA VAL A 118 20.59 -4.83 -24.74
C VAL A 118 20.23 -5.53 -23.44
N LEU A 119 19.74 -4.78 -22.44
CA LEU A 119 19.35 -5.38 -21.17
C LEU A 119 18.36 -6.55 -21.35
N PHE A 120 17.31 -6.34 -22.15
CA PHE A 120 16.27 -7.35 -22.36
C PHE A 120 16.76 -8.49 -23.26
N GLU A 121 17.64 -8.19 -24.22
CA GLU A 121 18.27 -9.20 -25.08
C GLU A 121 19.23 -10.10 -24.28
N GLU A 122 20.01 -9.54 -23.36
CA GLU A 122 20.88 -10.29 -22.43
C GLU A 122 20.06 -11.12 -21.44
N LEU A 123 18.88 -10.63 -21.04
CA LEU A 123 17.88 -11.43 -20.32
C LEU A 123 17.22 -12.49 -21.22
N GLY A 124 17.55 -12.59 -22.51
CA GLY A 124 17.06 -13.64 -23.41
C GLY A 124 15.74 -13.35 -24.10
N LEU A 125 15.25 -12.10 -24.07
CA LEU A 125 14.04 -11.67 -24.79
C LEU A 125 14.40 -10.98 -26.09
N THR A 126 13.66 -11.26 -27.16
CA THR A 126 13.75 -10.42 -28.37
C THR A 126 13.13 -9.07 -28.08
N TYR A 127 13.90 -7.99 -28.20
CA TYR A 127 13.41 -6.63 -27.98
C TYR A 127 12.87 -6.00 -29.27
N LEU A 128 11.66 -5.44 -29.22
CA LEU A 128 11.04 -4.68 -30.30
C LEU A 128 10.60 -3.31 -29.76
N GLY A 129 11.13 -2.21 -30.32
CA GLY A 129 10.72 -0.85 -29.98
C GLY A 129 11.87 0.12 -29.69
N PRO A 130 11.61 1.29 -29.08
CA PRO A 130 10.29 1.77 -28.68
C PRO A 130 9.37 2.05 -29.89
N VAL A 131 8.07 1.80 -29.73
CA VAL A 131 7.00 2.02 -30.72
C VAL A 131 6.04 3.09 -30.20
N ASP A 132 5.51 3.96 -31.07
CA ASP A 132 4.49 4.93 -30.69
C ASP A 132 3.15 4.21 -30.43
N GLY A 133 2.74 4.14 -29.16
CA GLY A 133 1.51 3.49 -28.73
C GLY A 133 0.22 4.20 -29.13
N HIS A 134 0.31 5.44 -29.61
CA HIS A 134 -0.83 6.20 -30.13
C HIS A 134 -0.96 6.11 -31.65
N ASN A 135 -0.01 5.46 -32.32
CA ASN A 135 -0.07 5.15 -33.74
C ASN A 135 -0.53 3.70 -33.96
N MET A 136 -1.83 3.52 -34.22
CA MET A 136 -2.41 2.19 -34.38
C MET A 136 -1.80 1.38 -35.53
N SER A 137 -1.39 2.02 -36.63
CA SER A 137 -0.78 1.31 -37.75
C SER A 137 0.57 0.72 -37.37
N ASP A 138 1.42 1.49 -36.69
CA ASP A 138 2.75 1.08 -36.23
C ASP A 138 2.64 -0.01 -35.13
N LEU A 139 1.71 0.18 -34.19
CA LEU A 139 1.44 -0.80 -33.14
C LEU A 139 0.97 -2.14 -33.72
N MET A 140 0.05 -2.13 -34.70
CA MET A 140 -0.44 -3.34 -35.36
C MET A 140 0.67 -4.06 -36.14
N GLU A 141 1.57 -3.33 -36.79
CA GLU A 141 2.70 -3.93 -37.52
C GLU A 141 3.66 -4.63 -36.55
N ASN A 142 4.05 -3.96 -35.47
CA ASN A 142 4.95 -4.52 -34.48
C ASN A 142 4.34 -5.69 -33.70
N MET A 143 3.03 -5.65 -33.40
CA MET A 143 2.31 -6.79 -32.83
C MET A 143 2.29 -8.00 -33.77
N LYS A 144 2.11 -7.80 -35.08
CA LYS A 144 2.20 -8.88 -36.08
C LYS A 144 3.61 -9.46 -36.15
N ARG A 145 4.65 -8.62 -35.99
CA ARG A 145 6.05 -9.06 -35.93
C ARG A 145 6.29 -9.90 -34.68
N ALA A 146 5.93 -9.40 -33.49
CA ALA A 146 6.03 -10.11 -32.22
C ALA A 146 5.36 -11.49 -32.27
N LYS A 147 4.16 -11.57 -32.86
CA LYS A 147 3.40 -12.82 -33.05
C LYS A 147 4.14 -13.89 -33.86
N LYS A 148 4.98 -13.49 -34.83
CA LYS A 148 5.72 -14.40 -35.72
C LYS A 148 7.09 -14.78 -35.16
N THR A 149 7.60 -14.01 -34.21
CA THR A 149 8.89 -14.27 -33.56
C THR A 149 8.78 -15.48 -32.64
N LYS A 150 9.80 -16.35 -32.68
CA LYS A 150 9.92 -17.51 -31.80
C LYS A 150 10.66 -17.13 -30.52
N GLY A 151 10.27 -17.74 -29.41
CA GLY A 151 10.76 -17.39 -28.09
C GLY A 151 10.06 -16.15 -27.51
N PRO A 152 10.54 -15.65 -26.36
CA PRO A 152 9.93 -14.54 -25.67
C PRO A 152 10.27 -13.21 -26.36
N VAL A 153 9.28 -12.32 -26.42
CA VAL A 153 9.39 -11.00 -27.03
C VAL A 153 9.00 -9.93 -26.03
N LEU A 154 9.80 -8.87 -25.92
CA LEU A 154 9.40 -7.63 -25.26
C LEU A 154 9.13 -6.56 -26.32
N LEU A 155 7.87 -6.14 -26.43
CA LEU A 155 7.43 -5.02 -27.25
C LEU A 155 7.34 -3.78 -26.36
N HIS A 156 8.23 -2.81 -26.58
CA HIS A 156 8.26 -1.55 -25.85
C HIS A 156 7.39 -0.51 -26.55
N VAL A 157 6.32 -0.08 -25.89
CA VAL A 157 5.30 0.84 -26.40
C VAL A 157 5.29 2.10 -25.55
N ILE A 158 5.49 3.26 -26.18
CA ILE A 158 5.45 4.56 -25.52
C ILE A 158 4.04 5.11 -25.57
N THR A 159 3.47 5.47 -24.42
CA THR A 159 2.15 6.11 -24.33
C THR A 159 2.21 7.41 -23.52
N LYS A 160 1.04 8.01 -23.28
CA LYS A 160 0.88 9.22 -22.46
C LYS A 160 -0.26 8.94 -21.49
N LYS A 161 0.00 9.03 -20.19
CA LYS A 161 -1.02 8.83 -19.16
C LYS A 161 -2.10 9.91 -19.30
N GLY A 162 -3.37 9.52 -19.20
CA GLY A 162 -4.52 10.42 -19.41
C GLY A 162 -4.80 10.81 -20.87
N LYS A 163 -4.11 10.22 -21.86
CA LYS A 163 -4.27 10.58 -23.27
C LYS A 163 -5.74 10.70 -23.70
N GLY A 164 -6.09 11.83 -24.29
CA GLY A 164 -7.44 12.12 -24.79
C GLY A 164 -8.28 12.96 -23.82
N TYR A 165 -7.82 13.18 -22.58
CA TYR A 165 -8.49 14.03 -21.60
C TYR A 165 -7.53 15.06 -21.02
N GLY A 166 -7.66 16.31 -21.47
CA GLY A 166 -6.75 17.42 -21.16
C GLY A 166 -6.37 17.58 -19.68
N PRO A 167 -7.34 17.57 -18.73
CA PRO A 167 -7.05 17.65 -17.31
C PRO A 167 -6.16 16.51 -16.80
N ALA A 168 -6.43 15.26 -17.18
CA ALA A 168 -5.62 14.12 -16.76
C ALA A 168 -4.25 14.05 -17.48
N GLU A 169 -4.15 14.58 -18.70
CA GLU A 169 -2.85 14.72 -19.38
C GLU A 169 -1.95 15.76 -18.69
N ALA A 170 -2.54 16.77 -18.03
CA ALA A 170 -1.82 17.84 -17.35
C ALA A 170 -1.47 17.50 -15.90
N ASP A 171 -2.31 16.72 -15.20
CA ASP A 171 -2.10 16.31 -13.81
C ASP A 171 -2.44 14.82 -13.60
N SER A 172 -1.60 13.95 -14.18
CA SER A 172 -1.87 12.50 -14.15
C SER A 172 -1.67 11.83 -12.79
N ASP A 173 -1.02 12.51 -11.83
CA ASP A 173 -0.85 12.06 -10.44
C ASP A 173 -2.17 12.18 -9.70
N THR A 174 -2.77 13.38 -9.67
CA THR A 174 -4.08 13.61 -9.03
C THR A 174 -5.17 12.77 -9.69
N PHE A 175 -5.17 12.66 -11.02
CA PHE A 175 -6.16 11.88 -11.78
C PHE A 175 -5.99 10.36 -11.68
N HIS A 176 -4.94 9.85 -11.03
CA HIS A 176 -4.75 8.41 -10.83
C HIS A 176 -5.76 7.80 -9.84
N GLY A 177 -6.13 8.55 -8.80
CA GLY A 177 -6.98 8.08 -7.70
C GLY A 177 -7.93 9.15 -7.20
N LEU A 178 -8.47 9.94 -8.14
CA LEU A 178 -9.30 11.09 -7.84
C LEU A 178 -10.67 10.66 -7.31
N GLY A 179 -11.18 11.37 -6.29
CA GLY A 179 -12.58 11.28 -5.87
C GLY A 179 -13.53 11.81 -6.94
N GLN A 180 -14.77 12.13 -6.58
CA GLN A 180 -15.71 12.70 -7.55
C GLN A 180 -15.17 14.02 -8.13
N TYR A 181 -15.25 14.18 -9.44
CA TYR A 181 -14.82 15.38 -10.16
C TYR A 181 -15.81 15.72 -11.28
N LYS A 182 -15.79 16.99 -11.69
CA LYS A 182 -16.59 17.46 -12.83
C LYS A 182 -15.93 17.01 -14.13
N ALA A 183 -16.61 16.18 -14.91
CA ALA A 183 -16.03 15.57 -16.11
C ALA A 183 -15.63 16.59 -17.20
N ASP A 184 -16.28 17.74 -17.26
CA ASP A 184 -16.00 18.81 -18.22
C ASP A 184 -14.78 19.66 -17.84
N SER A 185 -14.63 20.00 -16.55
CA SER A 185 -13.55 20.88 -16.07
C SER A 185 -12.36 20.15 -15.43
N GLY A 186 -12.55 18.89 -15.00
CA GLY A 186 -11.59 18.16 -14.18
C GLY A 186 -11.54 18.62 -12.72
N GLU A 187 -12.42 19.54 -12.31
CA GLU A 187 -12.41 20.09 -10.95
C GLU A 187 -12.86 19.04 -9.94
N VAL A 188 -12.00 18.79 -8.94
CA VAL A 188 -12.29 17.88 -7.82
C VAL A 188 -13.40 18.45 -6.97
N ILE A 189 -14.44 17.66 -6.72
CA ILE A 189 -15.50 18.01 -5.77
C ILE A 189 -14.93 17.78 -4.37
N LYS A 190 -14.53 18.86 -3.70
CA LYS A 190 -14.13 18.81 -2.30
C LYS A 190 -15.36 18.52 -1.44
N ALA A 191 -15.36 17.38 -0.77
CA ALA A 191 -16.31 17.15 0.31
C ALA A 191 -15.90 18.06 1.49
N GLU A 192 -16.82 18.89 1.97
CA GLU A 192 -16.67 19.53 3.27
C GLU A 192 -16.64 18.46 4.36
N GLY A 193 -15.77 18.63 5.36
CA GLY A 193 -15.72 17.70 6.48
C GLY A 193 -14.42 17.73 7.26
N PRO A 194 -14.31 16.83 8.25
CA PRO A 194 -13.11 16.62 9.05
C PRO A 194 -11.87 16.31 8.19
N PRO A 195 -10.65 16.52 8.71
CA PRO A 195 -9.43 16.16 7.99
C PRO A 195 -9.38 14.66 7.67
N SER A 196 -8.78 14.31 6.54
CA SER A 196 -8.47 12.90 6.24
C SER A 196 -7.39 12.37 7.17
N TYR A 197 -7.43 11.07 7.49
CA TYR A 197 -6.35 10.43 8.26
C TYR A 197 -4.99 10.65 7.57
N THR A 198 -4.91 10.50 6.25
CA THR A 198 -3.69 10.83 5.48
C THR A 198 -3.22 12.27 5.67
N SER A 199 -4.14 13.24 5.77
CA SER A 199 -3.77 14.64 6.03
C SER A 199 -3.26 14.86 7.46
N VAL A 200 -3.83 14.16 8.45
CA VAL A 200 -3.36 14.19 9.84
C VAL A 200 -1.94 13.60 9.91
N PHE A 201 -1.74 12.42 9.33
CA PHE A 201 -0.43 11.79 9.20
C PHE A 201 0.60 12.74 8.58
N SER A 202 0.27 13.37 7.45
CA SER A 202 1.13 14.32 6.75
C SER A 202 1.59 15.48 7.65
N ARG A 203 0.65 16.12 8.36
CA ARG A 203 0.96 17.22 9.27
C ARG A 203 1.82 16.76 10.44
N THR A 204 1.46 15.67 11.10
CA THR A 204 2.19 15.12 12.24
C THR A 204 3.60 14.67 11.84
N MET A 205 3.77 14.04 10.67
CA MET A 205 5.10 13.69 10.12
C MET A 205 6.00 14.92 9.94
N VAL A 206 5.46 16.01 9.38
CA VAL A 206 6.23 17.24 9.15
C VAL A 206 6.61 17.92 10.46
N GLN A 207 5.68 17.95 11.43
CA GLN A 207 5.93 18.46 12.78
C GLN A 207 7.04 17.67 13.46
N LEU A 208 6.93 16.34 13.51
CA LEU A 208 7.89 15.49 14.18
C LEU A 208 9.24 15.43 13.48
N GLY A 209 9.26 15.47 12.14
CA GLY A 209 10.50 15.64 11.41
C GLY A 209 11.23 16.94 11.71
N ASN A 210 10.55 17.96 12.25
CA ASN A 210 11.17 19.21 12.70
C ASN A 210 11.82 19.07 14.10
N GLU A 211 11.35 18.10 14.89
CA GLU A 211 11.78 17.86 16.26
C GLU A 211 12.89 16.79 16.33
N ASP A 212 12.86 15.79 15.44
CA ASP A 212 13.82 14.69 15.42
C ASP A 212 14.44 14.50 14.02
N GLU A 213 15.75 14.74 13.92
CA GLU A 213 16.53 14.57 12.69
C GLU A 213 16.68 13.10 12.28
N ARG A 214 16.47 12.15 13.20
CA ARG A 214 16.57 10.71 12.94
C ARG A 214 15.43 10.17 12.09
N ILE A 215 14.31 10.90 11.99
CA ILE A 215 13.14 10.43 11.24
C ILE A 215 13.44 10.41 9.75
N VAL A 216 13.21 9.25 9.13
CA VAL A 216 13.36 9.02 7.69
C VAL A 216 12.05 8.49 7.12
N ALA A 217 11.49 9.15 6.11
CA ALA A 217 10.25 8.73 5.47
C ALA A 217 10.52 7.83 4.26
N ILE A 218 9.81 6.71 4.18
CA ILE A 218 9.92 5.73 3.09
C ILE A 218 8.53 5.48 2.52
N THR A 219 8.41 5.41 1.20
CA THR A 219 7.19 4.97 0.50
C THR A 219 7.53 4.06 -0.67
N ALA A 220 6.53 3.32 -1.14
CA ALA A 220 6.61 2.51 -2.35
C ALA A 220 5.71 3.12 -3.43
N ALA A 221 6.24 4.07 -4.20
CA ALA A 221 5.56 4.79 -5.29
C ALA A 221 4.30 5.60 -4.89
N MET A 222 4.06 5.87 -3.61
CA MET A 222 2.81 6.50 -3.12
C MET A 222 3.00 7.79 -2.30
N PRO A 223 3.88 8.75 -2.65
CA PRO A 223 4.11 9.95 -1.83
C PRO A 223 2.85 10.77 -1.59
N GLY A 224 1.98 10.92 -2.59
CA GLY A 224 0.68 11.58 -2.45
C GLY A 224 -0.33 10.72 -1.70
N GLY A 225 -0.46 9.45 -2.07
CA GLY A 225 -1.42 8.51 -1.50
C GLY A 225 -1.26 8.29 0.01
N THR A 226 -0.02 8.26 0.50
CA THR A 226 0.32 8.09 1.92
C THR A 226 0.61 9.40 2.64
N GLY A 227 0.45 10.56 2.00
CA GLY A 227 0.60 11.87 2.65
C GLY A 227 2.03 12.31 2.92
N LEU A 228 3.03 11.70 2.27
CA LEU A 228 4.45 12.04 2.46
C LEU A 228 4.96 13.17 1.56
N LYS A 229 4.17 13.66 0.60
CA LYS A 229 4.58 14.74 -0.32
C LYS A 229 5.15 15.97 0.40
N ALA A 230 4.45 16.47 1.43
CA ALA A 230 4.91 17.64 2.20
C ALA A 230 6.22 17.37 2.97
N PHE A 231 6.40 16.13 3.45
CA PHE A 231 7.65 15.73 4.12
C PHE A 231 8.81 15.68 3.12
N ALA A 232 8.58 15.10 1.94
CA ALA A 232 9.56 15.03 0.86
C ALA A 232 10.02 16.41 0.39
N GLU A 233 9.09 17.36 0.25
CA GLU A 233 9.39 18.74 -0.13
C GLU A 233 10.21 19.48 0.94
N LYS A 234 9.90 19.26 2.23
CA LYS A 234 10.59 19.93 3.33
C LYS A 234 11.94 19.28 3.69
N TYR A 235 12.04 17.96 3.59
CA TYR A 235 13.21 17.18 4.01
C TYR A 235 13.63 16.16 2.91
N PRO A 236 14.06 16.63 1.74
CA PRO A 236 14.36 15.76 0.60
C PRO A 236 15.44 14.71 0.90
N ASP A 237 16.44 15.05 1.72
CA ASP A 237 17.53 14.14 2.09
C ASP A 237 17.11 13.04 3.08
N ARG A 238 15.89 13.13 3.63
CA ARG A 238 15.31 12.17 4.58
C ARG A 238 14.07 11.48 4.03
N PHE A 239 13.85 11.55 2.72
CA PHE A 239 12.72 10.92 2.05
C PHE A 239 13.21 9.96 0.95
N PHE A 240 12.67 8.75 0.92
CA PHE A 240 13.03 7.72 -0.05
C PHE A 240 11.77 7.09 -0.67
N ASP A 241 11.62 7.24 -1.98
CA ASP A 241 10.67 6.46 -2.78
C ASP A 241 11.41 5.32 -3.47
N VAL A 242 11.00 4.08 -3.21
CA VAL A 242 11.63 2.88 -3.77
C VAL A 242 10.93 2.33 -5.02
N GLY A 243 9.90 3.01 -5.52
CA GLY A 243 9.03 2.49 -6.58
C GLY A 243 8.09 1.40 -6.05
N ILE A 244 7.51 0.58 -6.93
CA ILE A 244 6.55 -0.48 -6.56
C ILE A 244 7.33 -1.70 -6.02
N ALA A 245 7.94 -1.55 -4.85
CA ALA A 245 8.86 -2.51 -4.25
C ALA A 245 8.75 -2.58 -2.72
N GLU A 246 7.58 -2.98 -2.21
CA GLU A 246 7.30 -3.02 -0.77
C GLU A 246 8.22 -3.98 0.01
N GLN A 247 8.66 -5.08 -0.61
CA GLN A 247 9.68 -5.96 -0.02
C GLN A 247 10.97 -5.18 0.24
N HIS A 248 11.44 -4.44 -0.78
CA HIS A 248 12.65 -3.65 -0.67
C HIS A 248 12.49 -2.53 0.37
N ALA A 249 11.35 -1.81 0.35
CA ALA A 249 11.05 -0.78 1.34
C ALA A 249 11.12 -1.31 2.78
N THR A 250 10.57 -2.50 3.02
CA THR A 250 10.55 -3.12 4.36
C THR A 250 11.96 -3.45 4.86
N THR A 251 12.78 -4.12 4.03
CA THR A 251 14.17 -4.42 4.40
C THR A 251 15.04 -3.15 4.49
N LEU A 252 14.81 -2.16 3.62
CA LEU A 252 15.47 -0.86 3.64
C LEU A 252 15.18 -0.14 4.97
N ALA A 253 13.92 -0.10 5.39
CA ALA A 253 13.52 0.47 6.68
C ALA A 253 14.22 -0.24 7.84
N GLY A 254 14.19 -1.58 7.88
CA GLY A 254 14.96 -2.33 8.89
C GLY A 254 16.44 -1.95 8.91
N SER A 255 17.06 -1.88 7.73
CA SER A 255 18.49 -1.54 7.61
C SER A 255 18.80 -0.12 8.08
N ILE A 256 17.95 0.87 7.76
CA ILE A 256 18.07 2.25 8.25
C ILE A 256 17.95 2.29 9.78
N ALA A 257 16.98 1.55 10.35
CA ALA A 257 16.81 1.44 11.81
C ALA A 257 18.05 0.83 12.48
N SER A 258 18.67 -0.18 11.85
CA SER A 258 19.91 -0.80 12.37
C SER A 258 21.09 0.17 12.48
N GLN A 259 21.05 1.31 11.76
CA GLN A 259 22.08 2.35 11.79
C GLN A 259 21.73 3.51 12.74
N GLY A 260 20.70 3.36 13.59
CA GLY A 260 20.35 4.33 14.63
C GLY A 260 19.42 5.46 14.19
N LEU A 261 18.86 5.38 12.98
CA LEU A 261 17.79 6.26 12.51
C LEU A 261 16.40 5.68 12.86
N LYS A 262 15.34 6.48 12.68
CA LYS A 262 13.94 6.10 12.95
C LYS A 262 13.12 6.13 11.65
N PRO A 263 13.15 5.05 10.86
CA PRO A 263 12.43 4.99 9.60
C PRO A 263 10.93 4.82 9.82
N VAL A 264 10.15 5.59 9.08
CA VAL A 264 8.70 5.45 8.91
C VAL A 264 8.43 4.94 7.52
N PHE A 265 8.01 3.68 7.42
CA PHE A 265 7.52 3.14 6.16
C PHE A 265 6.00 3.38 6.08
N ALA A 266 5.60 4.33 5.24
CA ALA A 266 4.20 4.60 4.97
C ALA A 266 3.72 3.77 3.79
N VAL A 267 2.74 2.91 4.02
CA VAL A 267 2.30 1.87 3.09
C VAL A 267 0.83 1.56 3.31
N TYR A 268 0.12 1.10 2.28
CA TYR A 268 -1.24 0.60 2.48
C TYR A 268 -1.22 -0.79 3.11
N SER A 269 -2.22 -1.13 3.92
CA SER A 269 -2.38 -2.47 4.51
C SER A 269 -2.30 -3.59 3.46
N THR A 270 -3.03 -3.44 2.33
CA THR A 270 -3.01 -4.43 1.25
C THR A 270 -1.62 -4.62 0.62
N PHE A 271 -0.84 -3.54 0.49
CA PHE A 271 0.49 -3.61 -0.11
C PHE A 271 1.57 -4.08 0.87
N LEU A 272 1.40 -3.87 2.17
CA LEU A 272 2.28 -4.45 3.19
C LEU A 272 2.28 -5.99 3.15
N GLN A 273 1.22 -6.63 2.65
CA GLN A 273 1.20 -8.08 2.40
C GLN A 273 2.37 -8.54 1.53
N ARG A 274 2.84 -7.71 0.59
CA ARG A 274 4.01 -8.02 -0.25
C ARG A 274 5.29 -8.12 0.56
N GLY A 275 5.45 -7.32 1.61
CA GLY A 275 6.61 -7.27 2.49
C GLY A 275 6.53 -8.19 3.72
N TYR A 276 5.58 -9.13 3.77
CA TYR A 276 5.35 -9.98 4.95
C TYR A 276 6.60 -10.72 5.45
N ASP A 277 7.35 -11.36 4.55
CA ASP A 277 8.56 -12.10 4.94
C ASP A 277 9.67 -11.16 5.42
N GLN A 278 9.82 -10.00 4.78
CA GLN A 278 10.80 -8.98 5.18
C GLN A 278 10.45 -8.37 6.55
N LEU A 279 9.15 -8.16 6.81
CA LEU A 279 8.67 -7.73 8.12
C LEU A 279 9.07 -8.76 9.20
N LEU A 280 8.82 -10.04 8.95
CA LEU A 280 9.16 -11.12 9.88
C LEU A 280 10.67 -11.27 10.06
N HIS A 281 11.40 -11.49 8.97
CA HIS A 281 12.79 -11.95 8.99
C HIS A 281 13.80 -10.82 9.16
N ASP A 282 13.61 -9.71 8.46
CA ASP A 282 14.59 -8.63 8.38
C ASP A 282 14.37 -7.58 9.48
N VAL A 283 13.10 -7.35 9.87
CA VAL A 283 12.74 -6.35 10.89
C VAL A 283 12.51 -6.99 12.26
N CYS A 284 11.48 -7.82 12.39
CA CYS A 284 10.99 -8.25 13.71
C CYS A 284 11.93 -9.22 14.42
N ARG A 285 12.57 -10.14 13.68
CA ARG A 285 13.56 -11.08 14.25
C ARG A 285 14.73 -10.37 14.93
N GLN A 286 15.12 -9.21 14.40
CA GLN A 286 16.20 -8.38 14.93
C GLN A 286 15.70 -7.33 15.93
N ASN A 287 14.38 -7.28 16.17
CA ASN A 287 13.71 -6.28 17.00
C ASN A 287 14.05 -4.82 16.61
N LEU A 288 14.10 -4.53 15.30
CA LEU A 288 14.51 -3.22 14.80
C LEU A 288 13.40 -2.18 14.97
N ASN A 289 13.79 -0.95 15.35
CA ASN A 289 12.86 0.15 15.57
C ASN A 289 12.39 0.77 14.25
N VAL A 290 11.39 0.14 13.64
CA VAL A 290 10.73 0.62 12.42
C VAL A 290 9.29 0.99 12.74
N VAL A 291 8.87 2.19 12.34
CA VAL A 291 7.48 2.60 12.38
C VAL A 291 6.81 2.25 11.05
N PHE A 292 5.78 1.42 11.09
CA PHE A 292 4.91 1.14 9.95
C PHE A 292 3.65 2.01 10.05
N ALA A 293 3.54 3.00 9.18
CA ALA A 293 2.33 3.81 9.04
C ALA A 293 1.42 3.14 8.00
N VAL A 294 0.47 2.34 8.49
CA VAL A 294 -0.35 1.44 7.68
C VAL A 294 -1.67 2.11 7.31
N ASP A 295 -1.66 2.84 6.21
CA ASP A 295 -2.84 3.52 5.66
C ASP A 295 -3.80 2.49 4.99
N ARG A 296 -5.03 2.90 4.66
CA ARG A 296 -6.05 2.06 4.00
C ARG A 296 -6.27 0.73 4.76
N ALA A 297 -6.16 0.76 6.09
CA ALA A 297 -6.43 -0.38 6.93
C ALA A 297 -7.94 -0.59 7.08
N GLY A 298 -8.41 -1.83 6.91
CA GLY A 298 -9.83 -2.17 6.86
C GLY A 298 -10.43 -2.06 5.46
N LEU A 299 -11.69 -1.63 5.38
CA LEU A 299 -12.45 -1.56 4.13
C LEU A 299 -12.10 -0.28 3.36
N VAL A 300 -11.80 -0.41 2.06
CA VAL A 300 -11.35 0.72 1.22
C VAL A 300 -12.42 1.22 0.25
N GLY A 301 -13.51 0.47 0.06
CA GLY A 301 -14.61 0.83 -0.81
C GLY A 301 -14.38 0.42 -2.27
N ALA A 302 -14.34 1.42 -3.16
CA ALA A 302 -14.53 1.25 -4.60
C ALA A 302 -13.42 0.44 -5.31
N ASP A 303 -12.23 0.32 -4.71
CA ASP A 303 -11.13 -0.46 -5.29
C ASP A 303 -11.35 -1.98 -5.19
N GLY A 304 -12.30 -2.41 -4.34
CA GLY A 304 -12.76 -3.79 -4.24
C GLY A 304 -11.73 -4.78 -3.69
N GLU A 305 -11.94 -6.06 -4.01
CA GLU A 305 -11.32 -7.22 -3.35
C GLU A 305 -9.79 -7.16 -3.28
N THR A 306 -9.16 -6.63 -4.32
CA THR A 306 -7.70 -6.56 -4.42
C THR A 306 -7.05 -5.54 -3.50
N HIS A 307 -7.83 -4.60 -2.95
CA HIS A 307 -7.32 -3.48 -2.16
C HIS A 307 -7.81 -3.46 -0.71
N GLN A 308 -8.73 -4.36 -0.33
CA GLN A 308 -9.21 -4.43 1.06
C GLN A 308 -8.05 -4.72 2.02
N GLY A 309 -7.83 -3.81 2.96
CA GLY A 309 -6.76 -3.88 3.97
C GLY A 309 -7.19 -4.63 5.22
N VAL A 310 -7.85 -5.78 5.08
CA VAL A 310 -8.52 -6.47 6.20
C VAL A 310 -7.65 -7.55 6.87
N PHE A 311 -6.46 -7.83 6.35
CA PHE A 311 -5.64 -8.97 6.78
C PHE A 311 -4.45 -8.59 7.68
N ASP A 312 -4.16 -7.31 7.85
CA ASP A 312 -2.92 -6.85 8.50
C ASP A 312 -2.84 -7.15 9.98
N ILE A 313 -3.97 -7.10 10.70
CA ILE A 313 -4.00 -7.54 12.10
C ILE A 313 -3.53 -9.00 12.18
N ALA A 314 -4.11 -9.89 11.37
CA ALA A 314 -3.84 -11.32 11.46
C ALA A 314 -2.38 -11.66 11.14
N PHE A 315 -1.83 -11.16 10.02
CA PHE A 315 -0.46 -11.50 9.65
C PHE A 315 0.58 -10.79 10.51
N MET A 316 0.34 -9.58 11.00
CA MET A 316 1.31 -8.90 11.87
C MET A 316 1.29 -9.46 13.29
N ARG A 317 0.11 -9.82 13.82
CA ARG A 317 -0.05 -10.25 15.22
C ARG A 317 0.72 -11.53 15.51
N MET A 318 0.83 -12.45 14.55
CA MET A 318 1.59 -13.68 14.73
C MET A 318 3.11 -13.46 14.82
N ILE A 319 3.63 -12.31 14.38
CA ILE A 319 5.06 -12.02 14.36
C ILE A 319 5.51 -11.51 15.74
N PRO A 320 6.54 -12.10 16.37
CA PRO A 320 7.09 -11.62 17.65
C PRO A 320 7.53 -10.15 17.61
N ASN A 321 7.60 -9.51 18.78
CA ASN A 321 8.07 -8.13 18.99
C ASN A 321 7.22 -6.99 18.41
N MET A 322 6.30 -7.28 17.49
CA MET A 322 5.40 -6.27 16.93
C MET A 322 4.49 -5.64 17.98
N THR A 323 4.40 -4.32 17.96
CA THR A 323 3.30 -3.54 18.54
C THR A 323 2.35 -3.11 17.43
N ILE A 324 1.03 -3.24 17.63
CA ILE A 324 -0.02 -2.94 16.64
C ILE A 324 -1.07 -2.08 17.32
N MET A 325 -1.22 -0.84 16.85
CA MET A 325 -2.21 0.11 17.36
C MET A 325 -3.07 0.70 16.23
N MET A 326 -4.28 1.12 16.58
CA MET A 326 -5.21 1.79 15.67
C MET A 326 -6.00 2.85 16.44
N PRO A 327 -6.05 4.10 15.96
CA PRO A 327 -6.72 5.19 16.66
C PRO A 327 -8.23 5.12 16.47
N LYS A 328 -8.98 5.56 17.48
CA LYS A 328 -10.45 5.72 17.38
C LYS A 328 -10.88 6.91 16.51
N ASP A 329 -10.04 7.96 16.46
CA ASP A 329 -10.31 9.24 15.80
C ASP A 329 -9.00 9.94 15.39
N GLU A 330 -9.11 11.09 14.73
CA GLU A 330 -7.96 11.87 14.25
C GLU A 330 -7.09 12.46 15.36
N ASN A 331 -7.63 12.73 16.55
CA ASN A 331 -6.84 13.30 17.65
C ASN A 331 -6.03 12.20 18.34
N GLU A 332 -6.62 11.04 18.58
CA GLU A 332 -5.87 9.89 19.07
C GLU A 332 -4.81 9.45 18.07
N PHE A 333 -5.05 9.63 16.76
CA PHE A 333 -4.08 9.30 15.73
C PHE A 333 -2.78 10.09 15.83
N GLN A 334 -2.84 11.41 16.03
CA GLN A 334 -1.61 12.20 16.18
C GLN A 334 -0.80 11.81 17.44
N HIS A 335 -1.48 11.45 18.53
CA HIS A 335 -0.85 10.96 19.76
C HIS A 335 -0.27 9.55 19.59
N MET A 336 -0.94 8.66 18.85
CA MET A 336 -0.42 7.34 18.50
C MET A 336 0.82 7.43 17.61
N LEU A 337 0.82 8.33 16.63
CA LEU A 337 2.01 8.64 15.85
C LEU A 337 3.13 9.11 16.76
N TYR A 338 2.88 10.15 17.57
CA TYR A 338 3.85 10.66 18.56
C TYR A 338 4.45 9.55 19.43
N THR A 339 3.60 8.67 19.95
CA THR A 339 3.99 7.49 20.72
C THR A 339 4.89 6.56 19.91
N ALA A 340 4.52 6.25 18.66
CA ALA A 340 5.32 5.39 17.79
C ALA A 340 6.71 5.98 17.49
N PHE A 341 6.83 7.30 17.37
CA PHE A 341 8.12 7.97 17.19
C PHE A 341 9.02 7.92 18.42
N HIS A 342 8.44 7.96 19.62
CA HIS A 342 9.18 7.87 20.88
C HIS A 342 9.40 6.43 21.34
N TYR A 343 8.72 5.47 20.71
CA TYR A 343 8.95 4.06 20.94
C TYR A 343 10.34 3.63 20.47
N ASP A 344 11.03 2.83 21.29
CA ASP A 344 12.39 2.33 21.03
C ASP A 344 12.54 0.83 21.38
N GLN A 345 11.43 0.12 21.64
CA GLN A 345 11.46 -1.29 22.09
C GLN A 345 11.29 -2.31 20.96
N GLY A 346 11.10 -1.87 19.71
CA GLY A 346 10.92 -2.77 18.58
C GLY A 346 10.13 -2.15 17.44
N PRO A 347 9.68 -2.97 16.47
CA PRO A 347 8.84 -2.50 15.38
C PRO A 347 7.41 -2.23 15.84
N ILE A 348 6.82 -1.17 15.30
CA ILE A 348 5.52 -0.67 15.72
C ILE A 348 4.68 -0.27 14.51
N ALA A 349 3.45 -0.78 14.43
CA ALA A 349 2.50 -0.46 13.38
C ALA A 349 1.39 0.44 13.93
N VAL A 350 1.21 1.60 13.30
CA VAL A 350 0.04 2.46 13.47
C VAL A 350 -0.81 2.27 12.22
N ARG A 351 -1.89 1.50 12.32
CA ARG A 351 -2.83 1.29 11.22
C ARG A 351 -3.96 2.33 11.28
N TYR A 352 -4.46 2.78 10.14
CA TYR A 352 -5.54 3.76 10.08
C TYR A 352 -6.34 3.65 8.76
N PRO A 353 -7.64 3.97 8.77
CA PRO A 353 -8.52 3.68 7.64
C PRO A 353 -8.37 4.71 6.52
N ARG A 354 -8.90 4.34 5.35
CA ARG A 354 -9.16 5.32 4.29
C ARG A 354 -10.33 6.21 4.70
N GLY A 355 -10.17 7.54 4.59
CA GLY A 355 -11.27 8.49 4.73
C GLY A 355 -10.97 9.65 5.68
N ASN A 356 -12.05 10.33 6.07
CA ASN A 356 -12.04 11.45 7.01
C ASN A 356 -12.17 10.97 8.45
N GLY A 357 -11.67 11.77 9.38
CA GLY A 357 -11.91 11.62 10.80
C GLY A 357 -13.37 11.94 11.19
N GLU A 358 -13.63 11.94 12.49
CA GLU A 358 -14.95 12.15 13.10
C GLU A 358 -15.28 13.62 13.36
N GLY A 359 -14.30 14.53 13.20
CA GLY A 359 -14.43 15.96 13.45
C GLY A 359 -14.21 16.34 14.91
N VAL A 360 -13.43 15.54 15.65
CA VAL A 360 -13.15 15.81 17.07
C VAL A 360 -12.18 16.99 17.25
N PRO A 361 -12.21 17.69 18.40
CA PRO A 361 -11.19 18.67 18.73
C PRO A 361 -9.77 18.04 18.70
N MET A 362 -8.84 18.74 18.06
CA MET A 362 -7.43 18.35 17.98
C MET A 362 -6.64 19.06 19.06
N ASP A 363 -5.86 18.31 19.83
CA ASP A 363 -4.95 18.87 20.82
C ASP A 363 -3.77 19.59 20.14
N GLU A 364 -3.32 20.69 20.73
CA GLU A 364 -2.13 21.43 20.26
C GLU A 364 -0.83 20.72 20.67
N GLU A 365 -0.80 20.13 21.87
CA GLU A 365 0.35 19.42 22.42
C GLU A 365 0.18 17.90 22.26
N LEU A 366 1.18 17.26 21.67
CA LEU A 366 1.22 15.81 21.48
C LEU A 366 1.72 15.11 22.75
N HIS A 367 1.16 13.94 23.05
CA HIS A 367 1.57 13.15 24.21
C HIS A 367 1.65 11.65 23.91
N GLU A 368 2.44 10.92 24.72
CA GLU A 368 2.56 9.48 24.62
C GLU A 368 1.34 8.76 25.22
N ILE A 369 0.89 7.71 24.53
CA ILE A 369 -0.13 6.77 25.00
C ILE A 369 0.58 5.56 25.60
N PRO A 370 0.22 5.11 26.81
CA PRO A 370 0.80 3.90 27.38
C PRO A 370 0.54 2.67 26.50
N ILE A 371 1.62 2.01 26.08
CA ILE A 371 1.54 0.82 25.20
C ILE A 371 0.72 -0.29 25.88
N GLY A 372 -0.23 -0.86 25.14
CA GLY A 372 -1.06 -1.96 25.61
C GLY A 372 -2.16 -1.56 26.59
N LYS A 373 -2.46 -0.26 26.73
CA LYS A 373 -3.55 0.22 27.57
C LYS A 373 -4.74 0.70 26.76
N SER A 374 -5.90 0.14 27.09
CA SER A 374 -7.18 0.52 26.53
C SER A 374 -7.80 1.70 27.30
N GLU A 375 -8.84 2.30 26.73
CA GLU A 375 -9.62 3.37 27.36
C GLU A 375 -11.08 2.94 27.48
N ILE A 376 -11.63 2.96 28.69
CA ILE A 376 -13.08 2.84 28.91
C ILE A 376 -13.72 4.18 28.58
N ILE A 377 -14.41 4.27 27.45
CA ILE A 377 -15.09 5.49 27.01
C ILE A 377 -16.44 5.66 27.73
N HIS A 378 -17.13 4.54 27.96
CA HIS A 378 -18.39 4.51 28.67
C HIS A 378 -18.41 3.35 29.65
N GLN A 379 -18.54 3.63 30.93
CA GLN A 379 -18.71 2.60 31.96
C GLN A 379 -20.17 2.15 32.01
N GLY A 380 -20.37 0.84 31.92
CA GLY A 380 -21.69 0.21 31.98
C GLY A 380 -21.65 -1.12 32.72
N GLU A 381 -22.57 -2.02 32.43
CA GLU A 381 -22.76 -3.32 33.10
C GLU A 381 -23.05 -4.45 32.12
N ASN A 382 -22.89 -5.69 32.58
CA ASN A 382 -23.26 -6.97 31.93
C ASN A 382 -22.53 -7.32 30.62
N VAL A 383 -22.46 -6.40 29.66
CA VAL A 383 -21.81 -6.61 28.37
C VAL A 383 -20.75 -5.54 28.14
N ALA A 384 -19.55 -5.95 27.72
CA ALA A 384 -18.46 -5.07 27.35
C ALA A 384 -18.24 -5.13 25.84
N ILE A 385 -18.40 -4.00 25.16
CA ILE A 385 -18.12 -3.81 23.75
C ILE A 385 -16.68 -3.31 23.64
N ILE A 386 -15.79 -4.16 23.15
CA ILE A 386 -14.38 -3.87 22.97
C ILE A 386 -14.12 -3.61 21.49
N ALA A 387 -14.08 -2.34 21.11
CA ALA A 387 -13.94 -1.92 19.73
C ALA A 387 -12.50 -1.48 19.42
N PHE A 388 -12.02 -1.85 18.24
CA PHE A 388 -10.67 -1.53 17.78
C PHE A 388 -10.71 -0.51 16.64
N GLY A 389 -10.07 0.64 16.86
CA GLY A 389 -9.87 1.67 15.84
C GLY A 389 -11.17 2.31 15.34
N ASN A 390 -11.35 2.33 14.02
CA ASN A 390 -12.47 2.97 13.33
C ASN A 390 -13.84 2.32 13.60
N MET A 391 -13.89 1.27 14.41
CA MET A 391 -15.10 0.64 14.93
C MET A 391 -15.60 1.24 16.25
N VAL A 392 -14.79 2.06 16.93
CA VAL A 392 -15.20 2.73 18.18
C VAL A 392 -16.41 3.65 17.97
N PRO A 393 -16.51 4.48 16.90
CA PRO A 393 -17.72 5.25 16.62
C PRO A 393 -18.97 4.37 16.47
N THR A 394 -18.85 3.24 15.76
CA THR A 394 -19.94 2.25 15.61
C THR A 394 -20.36 1.66 16.96
N ALA A 395 -19.40 1.41 17.86
CA ALA A 395 -19.69 0.94 19.21
C ALA A 395 -20.45 1.96 20.05
N LEU A 396 -20.08 3.25 19.97
CA LEU A 396 -20.79 4.33 20.66
C LEU A 396 -22.20 4.53 20.11
N GLN A 397 -22.39 4.43 18.79
CA GLN A 397 -23.71 4.46 18.17
C GLN A 397 -24.58 3.28 18.64
N GLY A 398 -24.03 2.06 18.69
CA GLY A 398 -24.72 0.89 19.23
C GLY A 398 -25.12 1.05 20.70
N ALA A 399 -24.22 1.59 21.53
CA ALA A 399 -24.52 1.91 22.92
C ALA A 399 -25.63 2.97 23.07
N ALA A 400 -25.68 3.96 22.18
CA ALA A 400 -26.75 4.96 22.16
C ALA A 400 -28.12 4.35 21.84
N ILE A 401 -28.19 3.38 20.91
CA ILE A 401 -29.42 2.62 20.61
C ILE A 401 -29.88 1.85 21.87
N LEU A 402 -28.96 1.13 22.50
CA LEU A 402 -29.23 0.28 23.68
C LEU A 402 -29.69 1.08 24.90
N LYS A 403 -29.22 2.32 25.05
CA LYS A 403 -29.69 3.22 26.11
C LYS A 403 -31.20 3.46 26.02
N GLY A 404 -31.77 3.50 24.81
CA GLY A 404 -33.21 3.58 24.58
C GLY A 404 -33.99 2.36 25.09
N GLU A 405 -33.33 1.21 25.14
CA GLU A 405 -33.84 -0.07 25.66
C GLU A 405 -33.54 -0.29 27.16
N GLY A 406 -32.98 0.72 27.84
CA GLY A 406 -32.61 0.64 29.25
C GLY A 406 -31.35 -0.19 29.53
N MET A 407 -30.56 -0.51 28.50
CA MET A 407 -29.31 -1.26 28.60
C MET A 407 -28.12 -0.30 28.46
N GLN A 408 -27.13 -0.41 29.35
CA GLN A 408 -25.92 0.42 29.32
C GLN A 408 -24.69 -0.49 29.35
N PRO A 409 -24.22 -1.01 28.20
CA PRO A 409 -23.00 -1.81 28.14
C PRO A 409 -21.76 -0.95 28.41
N THR A 410 -20.67 -1.57 28.85
CA THR A 410 -19.36 -0.89 28.86
C THR A 410 -18.85 -0.77 27.42
N VAL A 411 -18.32 0.40 27.03
CA VAL A 411 -17.66 0.61 25.73
C VAL A 411 -16.19 0.92 25.95
N VAL A 412 -15.34 0.12 25.33
CA VAL A 412 -13.88 0.18 25.43
C VAL A 412 -13.29 0.50 24.06
N ASN A 413 -12.44 1.53 23.99
CA ASN A 413 -11.48 1.70 22.92
C ASN A 413 -10.26 0.85 23.22
N ALA A 414 -10.08 -0.23 22.47
CA ALA A 414 -8.99 -1.18 22.70
C ALA A 414 -7.61 -0.55 22.48
N ARG A 415 -7.49 0.39 21.54
CA ARG A 415 -6.27 1.06 21.04
C ARG A 415 -5.18 0.15 20.47
N PHE A 416 -4.99 -1.05 21.02
CA PHE A 416 -3.94 -1.99 20.68
C PHE A 416 -4.51 -3.37 20.37
N ALA A 417 -4.09 -3.94 19.24
CA ALA A 417 -4.30 -5.36 18.94
C ALA A 417 -3.13 -6.23 19.41
N LYS A 418 -1.97 -5.61 19.66
CA LYS A 418 -0.79 -6.24 20.27
C LYS A 418 0.13 -5.17 20.88
N PRO A 419 0.57 -5.29 22.14
CA PRO A 419 -0.01 -6.17 23.16
C PRO A 419 -1.46 -5.76 23.48
N LEU A 420 -2.26 -6.71 23.98
CA LEU A 420 -3.61 -6.41 24.47
C LEU A 420 -3.55 -5.84 25.89
N ASP A 421 -4.61 -5.15 26.31
CA ASP A 421 -4.83 -4.78 27.72
C ASP A 421 -5.37 -5.97 28.51
N GLU A 422 -4.48 -6.91 28.80
CA GLU A 422 -4.80 -8.14 29.54
C GLU A 422 -5.44 -7.85 30.90
N GLU A 423 -4.98 -6.80 31.59
CA GLU A 423 -5.50 -6.40 32.90
C GLU A 423 -6.98 -6.04 32.84
N LEU A 424 -7.36 -5.24 31.84
CA LEU A 424 -8.76 -4.88 31.61
C LEU A 424 -9.59 -6.12 31.22
N LEU A 425 -9.10 -6.94 30.29
CA LEU A 425 -9.79 -8.16 29.85
C LEU A 425 -10.06 -9.11 31.02
N PHE A 426 -9.08 -9.33 31.88
CA PHE A 426 -9.23 -10.20 33.04
C PHE A 426 -10.16 -9.60 34.08
N THR A 427 -10.18 -8.28 34.22
CA THR A 427 -11.11 -7.59 35.12
C THR A 427 -12.55 -7.77 34.67
N LEU A 428 -12.84 -7.48 33.39
CA LEU A 428 -14.16 -7.70 32.80
C LEU A 428 -14.62 -9.17 32.92
N ALA A 429 -13.71 -10.11 32.65
CA ALA A 429 -14.00 -11.54 32.79
C ALA A 429 -14.32 -11.95 34.23
N ARG A 430 -13.56 -11.46 35.23
CA ARG A 430 -13.81 -11.72 36.66
C ARG A 430 -15.13 -11.12 37.14
N GLU A 431 -15.49 -9.96 36.61
CA GLU A 431 -16.75 -9.26 36.92
C GLU A 431 -17.96 -9.89 36.22
N GLY A 432 -17.74 -10.91 35.37
CA GLY A 432 -18.80 -11.68 34.74
C GLY A 432 -19.41 -11.01 33.51
N TYR A 433 -18.69 -10.08 32.88
CA TYR A 433 -19.12 -9.50 31.60
C TYR A 433 -19.11 -10.55 30.49
N SER A 434 -20.14 -10.51 29.65
CA SER A 434 -20.03 -11.02 28.28
C SER A 434 -19.26 -9.99 27.44
N ILE A 435 -18.40 -10.45 26.54
CA ILE A 435 -17.56 -9.58 25.71
C ILE A 435 -18.03 -9.67 24.26
N ILE A 436 -18.18 -8.51 23.61
CA ILE A 436 -18.28 -8.41 22.16
C ILE A 436 -17.06 -7.66 21.66
N THR A 437 -16.29 -8.26 20.75
CA THR A 437 -15.21 -7.56 20.06
C THR A 437 -15.69 -7.01 18.73
N LEU A 438 -15.24 -5.82 18.34
CA LEU A 438 -15.58 -5.21 17.06
C LEU A 438 -14.32 -4.72 16.34
N GLU A 439 -14.06 -5.27 15.16
CA GLU A 439 -12.88 -4.94 14.35
C GLU A 439 -13.23 -4.79 12.86
N GLU A 440 -12.56 -3.86 12.18
CA GLU A 440 -12.54 -3.82 10.70
C GLU A 440 -11.29 -4.55 10.20
N GLY A 441 -11.35 -5.87 10.34
CA GLY A 441 -10.31 -6.84 10.00
C GLY A 441 -10.92 -8.25 9.92
N CYS A 442 -10.19 -9.20 9.33
CA CYS A 442 -10.67 -10.57 9.21
C CYS A 442 -10.81 -11.23 10.60
N LEU A 443 -11.90 -11.97 10.81
CA LEU A 443 -12.14 -12.67 12.07
C LEU A 443 -11.06 -13.71 12.40
N THR A 444 -10.59 -14.44 11.39
CA THR A 444 -9.57 -15.49 11.55
C THR A 444 -8.20 -14.87 11.77
N GLY A 445 -7.67 -15.02 12.99
CA GLY A 445 -6.39 -14.46 13.37
C GLY A 445 -6.44 -12.96 13.75
N GLY A 446 -7.59 -12.30 13.61
CA GLY A 446 -7.81 -10.89 13.96
C GLY A 446 -7.81 -10.58 15.46
N PHE A 447 -8.25 -9.38 15.79
CA PHE A 447 -8.32 -8.84 17.15
C PHE A 447 -9.23 -9.67 18.07
N GLY A 448 -10.42 -10.04 17.61
CA GLY A 448 -11.36 -10.86 18.38
C GLY A 448 -10.78 -12.23 18.73
N SER A 449 -10.07 -12.84 17.78
CA SER A 449 -9.34 -14.10 18.04
C SER A 449 -8.25 -13.93 19.10
N ALA A 450 -7.53 -12.81 19.10
CA ALA A 450 -6.51 -12.51 20.09
C ALA A 450 -7.09 -12.37 21.51
N VAL A 451 -8.25 -11.73 21.64
CA VAL A 451 -8.97 -11.62 22.92
C VAL A 451 -9.38 -13.00 23.43
N MET A 452 -9.94 -13.86 22.56
CA MET A 452 -10.31 -15.23 22.92
C MET A 452 -9.11 -16.08 23.34
N GLU A 453 -8.00 -16.01 22.60
CA GLU A 453 -6.75 -16.69 22.93
C GLU A 453 -6.24 -16.27 24.32
N THR A 454 -6.22 -14.96 24.59
CA THR A 454 -5.72 -14.38 25.85
C THR A 454 -6.56 -14.80 27.04
N LEU A 455 -7.89 -14.74 26.93
CA LEU A 455 -8.81 -15.18 27.99
C LEU A 455 -8.67 -16.69 28.26
N SER A 456 -8.55 -17.50 27.20
CA SER A 456 -8.37 -18.94 27.31
C SER A 456 -7.04 -19.30 28.00
N GLN A 457 -5.94 -18.65 27.62
CA GLN A 457 -4.62 -18.85 28.25
C GLN A 457 -4.62 -18.48 29.74
N ALA A 458 -5.41 -17.47 30.13
CA ALA A 458 -5.57 -17.05 31.53
C ALA A 458 -6.60 -17.87 32.32
N GLY A 459 -7.25 -18.87 31.71
CA GLY A 459 -8.19 -19.77 32.37
C GLY A 459 -9.64 -19.28 32.43
N PHE A 460 -10.00 -18.22 31.70
CA PHE A 460 -11.36 -17.68 31.62
C PHE A 460 -12.23 -18.42 30.58
N TYR A 461 -12.33 -19.74 30.69
CA TYR A 461 -13.04 -20.59 29.71
C TYR A 461 -14.55 -20.38 29.65
N HIS A 462 -15.13 -19.71 30.66
CA HIS A 462 -16.57 -19.50 30.79
C HIS A 462 -17.02 -18.09 30.36
N THR A 463 -16.08 -17.19 30.04
CA THR A 463 -16.43 -15.87 29.54
C THR A 463 -17.00 -16.01 28.13
N VAL A 464 -18.23 -15.51 27.94
CA VAL A 464 -18.85 -15.47 26.62
C VAL A 464 -18.16 -14.39 25.80
N VAL A 465 -17.61 -14.76 24.65
CA VAL A 465 -16.95 -13.84 23.71
C VAL A 465 -17.59 -13.99 22.34
N GLU A 466 -18.14 -12.91 21.81
CA GLU A 466 -18.70 -12.82 20.47
C GLU A 466 -17.85 -11.88 19.61
N CYS A 467 -17.40 -12.34 18.45
CA CYS A 467 -16.56 -11.54 17.57
C CYS A 467 -17.37 -10.98 16.40
N MET A 468 -17.28 -9.66 16.20
CA MET A 468 -17.77 -8.97 15.01
C MET A 468 -16.58 -8.46 14.21
N GLY A 469 -16.51 -8.88 12.96
CA GLY A 469 -15.41 -8.57 12.05
C GLY A 469 -15.75 -9.02 10.64
N VAL A 470 -14.78 -8.90 9.74
CA VAL A 470 -14.94 -9.31 8.35
C VAL A 470 -14.90 -10.86 8.28
N PRO A 471 -15.94 -11.51 7.73
CA PRO A 471 -15.98 -12.96 7.56
C PRO A 471 -14.92 -13.45 6.55
N ASP A 472 -14.69 -14.76 6.50
CA ASP A 472 -13.72 -15.40 5.59
C ASP A 472 -14.22 -15.42 4.13
N GLN A 473 -14.22 -14.24 3.52
CA GLN A 473 -14.58 -14.00 2.13
C GLN A 473 -13.88 -12.74 1.59
N PHE A 474 -13.73 -12.66 0.26
CA PHE A 474 -13.31 -11.42 -0.40
C PHE A 474 -14.51 -10.47 -0.55
N ILE A 475 -14.25 -9.16 -0.38
CA ILE A 475 -15.28 -8.12 -0.35
C ILE A 475 -15.19 -7.30 -1.63
N GLU A 476 -16.26 -7.34 -2.42
CA GLU A 476 -16.36 -6.66 -3.71
C GLU A 476 -16.33 -5.12 -3.57
N HIS A 477 -16.25 -4.43 -4.69
CA HIS A 477 -16.23 -2.98 -4.75
C HIS A 477 -17.59 -2.39 -4.33
N GLY A 478 -17.57 -1.29 -3.59
CA GLY A 478 -18.76 -0.58 -3.11
C GLY A 478 -18.37 0.66 -2.31
N SER A 479 -19.32 1.36 -1.72
CA SER A 479 -18.97 2.32 -0.66
C SER A 479 -18.57 1.57 0.62
N VAL A 480 -17.73 2.18 1.46
CA VAL A 480 -17.36 1.60 2.76
C VAL A 480 -18.60 1.38 3.64
N THR A 481 -19.60 2.25 3.54
CA THR A 481 -20.88 2.11 4.25
C THR A 481 -21.63 0.85 3.80
N GLU A 482 -21.83 0.65 2.50
CA GLU A 482 -22.49 -0.54 1.96
C GLU A 482 -21.72 -1.82 2.33
N GLN A 483 -20.39 -1.79 2.25
CA GLN A 483 -19.55 -2.93 2.64
C GLN A 483 -19.70 -3.25 4.14
N ARG A 484 -19.75 -2.24 5.02
CA ARG A 484 -20.00 -2.46 6.46
C ARG A 484 -21.38 -3.04 6.72
N GLU A 485 -22.40 -2.58 5.99
CA GLU A 485 -23.75 -3.13 6.06
C GLU A 485 -23.76 -4.60 5.63
N GLU A 486 -23.13 -4.93 4.51
CA GLU A 486 -23.01 -6.29 3.98
C GLU A 486 -22.29 -7.24 4.96
N MET A 487 -21.22 -6.75 5.59
CA MET A 487 -20.45 -7.53 6.58
C MET A 487 -21.11 -7.56 7.97
N GLY A 488 -22.23 -6.85 8.19
CA GLY A 488 -22.90 -6.75 9.49
C GLY A 488 -22.15 -5.93 10.54
N LEU A 489 -21.23 -5.06 10.12
CA LEU A 489 -20.46 -4.15 10.97
C LEU A 489 -21.20 -2.83 11.20
N THR A 490 -22.42 -2.92 11.72
CA THR A 490 -23.30 -1.77 11.97
C THR A 490 -23.73 -1.66 13.42
N ALA A 491 -24.11 -0.45 13.84
CA ALA A 491 -24.61 -0.19 15.19
C ALA A 491 -25.86 -1.00 15.52
N ASP A 492 -26.77 -1.20 14.56
CA ASP A 492 -27.99 -1.99 14.73
C ASP A 492 -27.69 -3.48 14.94
N VAL A 493 -26.76 -4.05 14.19
CA VAL A 493 -26.37 -5.46 14.34
C VAL A 493 -25.66 -5.66 15.67
N LEU A 494 -24.77 -4.73 16.05
CA LEU A 494 -24.14 -4.71 17.36
C LEU A 494 -25.16 -4.66 18.50
N ALA A 495 -26.14 -3.74 18.43
CA ALA A 495 -27.18 -3.63 19.44
C ALA A 495 -27.99 -4.93 19.59
N LYS A 496 -28.36 -5.57 18.48
CA LYS A 496 -29.04 -6.88 18.50
C LYS A 496 -28.21 -7.97 19.18
N LYS A 497 -26.90 -8.02 18.91
CA LYS A 497 -25.98 -8.96 19.57
C LYS A 497 -25.88 -8.68 21.07
N VAL A 498 -25.75 -7.42 21.48
CA VAL A 498 -25.72 -7.05 22.92
C VAL A 498 -27.01 -7.47 23.62
N ILE A 499 -28.18 -7.20 23.04
CA ILE A 499 -29.47 -7.61 23.60
C ILE A 499 -29.53 -9.12 23.79
N SER A 500 -29.01 -9.91 22.84
CA SER A 500 -29.00 -11.37 22.93
C SER A 500 -28.11 -11.92 24.06
N LEU A 501 -27.08 -11.18 24.46
CA LEU A 501 -26.17 -11.52 25.54
C LEU A 501 -26.57 -10.89 26.88
N TRP A 502 -27.53 -9.95 26.88
CA TRP A 502 -27.95 -9.26 28.09
C TRP A 502 -28.65 -10.25 29.02
N PRO A 503 -28.25 -10.36 30.30
CA PRO A 503 -28.93 -11.23 31.23
C PRO A 503 -30.42 -10.91 31.30
N ALA A 504 -31.27 -11.92 31.11
CA ALA A 504 -32.71 -11.74 31.30
C ALA A 504 -32.94 -11.18 32.71
N GLN A 505 -33.69 -10.09 32.82
CA GLN A 505 -34.09 -9.57 34.13
C GLN A 505 -34.76 -10.71 34.89
N ARG A 506 -34.09 -11.25 35.92
CA ARG A 506 -34.79 -12.02 36.94
C ARG A 506 -35.78 -11.03 37.54
N GLN A 507 -37.05 -11.13 37.14
CA GLN A 507 -38.14 -10.52 37.88
C GLN A 507 -37.98 -10.97 39.33
N ARG A 508 -37.49 -10.07 40.18
CA ARG A 508 -37.61 -10.22 41.63
C ARG A 508 -39.11 -10.15 41.88
N ALA A 509 -39.72 -11.32 42.05
CA ALA A 509 -41.03 -11.47 42.67
C ALA A 509 -40.98 -10.99 44.13
#